data_AF-A0A7X7KCP2-F1
#
_entry.id   AF-A0A7X7KCP2-F1
#
_cell.length_a   1.000
_cell.length_b   1.000
_cell.length_c   1.000
_cell.angle_alpha   90.00
_cell.angle_beta   90.00
_cell.angle_gamma   90.00
#
_symmetry.space_group_name_H-M   'P 1'
#
loop_
_entity.id
_entity.type
_entity.pdbx_description
1 polymer ?
#
loop_
_entity_poly.entity_id
_entity_poly.type
_entity_poly.pdbx_seq_one_letter_code
_entity_poly.pdbx_strand_id
1 'polypeptide(L)'
;MEVSMAGAVVEANLNDPVSRHMRTDIARVHVDHTVGQTLAELRRRPPPARIVYFYVVDDEMRLKGVIPTRALLLSPPETKIADIMLPHVIAVPADATVLEACEF
;
A
#
# COMPACT_ATOMS: atom_id res chain seq x y z
N MET A 1 22.03 -8.11 31.42
CA MET A 1 21.54 -8.67 30.15
C MET A 1 20.14 -9.20 30.42
N GLU A 2 19.14 -8.40 30.08
CA GLU A 2 17.78 -8.81 29.71
C GLU A 2 17.04 -7.51 29.37
N VAL A 3 16.83 -7.28 28.08
CA VAL A 3 16.11 -6.13 27.56
C VAL A 3 14.64 -6.48 27.63
N SER A 4 13.89 -5.79 28.49
CA SER A 4 12.44 -5.84 28.52
C SER A 4 11.90 -5.28 27.20
N MET A 5 11.22 -6.13 26.44
CA MET A 5 10.42 -5.77 25.27
C MET A 5 9.00 -6.31 25.47
N ALA A 6 8.37 -5.91 26.57
CA ALA A 6 6.92 -5.98 26.68
C ALA A 6 6.31 -4.86 25.83
N GLY A 7 6.29 -5.07 24.50
CA GLY A 7 5.30 -4.41 23.68
C GLY A 7 3.94 -4.88 24.17
N ALA A 8 3.12 -3.98 24.71
CA ALA A 8 1.78 -4.32 25.15
C ALA A 8 1.08 -5.07 24.01
N VAL A 9 0.72 -6.32 24.25
CA VAL A 9 -0.23 -7.02 23.39
C VAL A 9 -1.52 -6.24 23.57
N VAL A 10 -1.80 -5.34 22.63
CA VAL A 10 -3.13 -4.76 22.50
C VAL A 10 -4.05 -5.96 22.38
N GLU A 11 -4.97 -6.14 23.33
CA GLU A 11 -6.02 -7.16 23.21
C GLU A 11 -6.67 -6.95 21.84
N ALA A 12 -6.39 -7.84 20.91
CA ALA A 12 -6.88 -7.72 19.55
C ALA A 12 -8.39 -7.95 19.62
N ASN A 13 -9.16 -6.87 19.62
CA ASN A 13 -10.60 -6.95 19.51
C ASN A 13 -10.92 -7.34 18.06
N LEU A 14 -11.06 -8.64 17.83
CA LEU A 14 -11.29 -9.18 16.49
C LEU A 14 -12.62 -8.70 15.87
N ASN A 15 -13.54 -8.16 16.69
CA ASN A 15 -14.81 -7.61 16.23
C ASN A 15 -14.74 -6.11 15.86
N ASP A 16 -13.62 -5.43 16.12
CA ASP A 16 -13.47 -4.04 15.69
C ASP A 16 -13.41 -3.96 14.15
N PRO A 17 -13.94 -2.89 13.54
CA PRO A 17 -13.79 -2.68 12.12
C PRO A 17 -12.31 -2.44 11.78
N VAL A 18 -11.86 -3.01 10.66
CA VAL A 18 -10.48 -2.87 10.16
C VAL A 18 -10.07 -1.41 9.99
N SER A 19 -11.02 -0.50 9.78
CA SER A 19 -10.78 0.93 9.67
C SER A 19 -10.13 1.57 10.90
N ARG A 20 -10.26 0.97 12.09
CA ARG A 20 -9.58 1.45 13.30
C ARG A 20 -8.10 1.04 13.36
N HIS A 21 -7.72 0.04 12.58
CA HIS A 21 -6.40 -0.57 12.59
C HIS A 21 -5.60 -0.30 11.30
N MET A 22 -6.25 0.24 10.27
CA MET A 22 -5.60 0.60 9.01
C MET A 22 -4.72 1.85 9.15
N ARG A 23 -3.65 1.88 8.36
CA ARG A 23 -2.82 3.07 8.16
C ARG A 23 -3.26 3.82 6.91
N THR A 24 -3.38 5.14 7.00
CA THR A 24 -3.78 6.00 5.88
C THR A 24 -2.59 6.62 5.15
N ASP A 25 -1.38 6.46 5.67
CA ASP A 25 -0.15 7.02 5.13
C ASP A 25 0.48 6.11 4.07
N ILE A 26 -0.29 5.84 3.02
CA ILE A 26 0.05 4.91 1.95
C ILE A 26 0.80 5.58 0.78
N ALA A 27 1.75 4.85 0.20
CA ALA A 27 2.42 5.25 -1.04
C ALA A 27 1.50 4.99 -2.24
N ARG A 28 1.08 6.06 -2.92
CA ARG A 28 0.17 6.01 -4.08
C ARG A 28 0.88 6.50 -5.33
N VAL A 29 0.53 5.95 -6.48
CA VAL A 29 1.03 6.34 -7.80
C VAL A 29 -0.13 6.38 -8.80
N HIS A 30 0.00 7.17 -9.85
CA HIS A 30 -1.06 7.32 -10.85
C HIS A 30 -0.91 6.31 -11.99
N VAL A 31 -2.02 5.73 -12.47
CA VAL A 31 -2.04 4.68 -13.49
C VAL A 31 -1.43 5.11 -14.83
N ASP A 32 -1.62 6.37 -15.22
CA ASP A 32 -1.17 6.89 -16.51
C ASP A 32 0.29 7.38 -16.53
N HIS A 33 0.94 7.43 -15.37
CA HIS A 33 2.33 7.84 -15.28
C HIS A 33 3.25 6.79 -15.90
N THR A 34 4.43 7.24 -16.32
CA THR A 34 5.57 6.34 -16.52
C THR A 34 6.31 6.09 -15.20
N VAL A 35 7.16 5.07 -15.18
CA VAL A 35 8.08 4.80 -14.07
C VAL A 35 8.92 6.03 -13.73
N GLY A 36 9.47 6.70 -14.75
CA GLY A 36 10.31 7.88 -14.59
C GLY A 36 9.56 9.07 -13.96
N GLN A 37 8.34 9.35 -14.43
CA GLN A 37 7.47 10.37 -13.84
C GLN A 37 7.16 10.06 -12.38
N THR A 38 6.79 8.80 -12.10
CA THR A 38 6.48 8.31 -10.75
C THR A 38 7.67 8.44 -9.81
N LEU A 39 8.86 8.00 -10.22
CA LEU A 39 10.07 8.12 -9.41
C LEU A 39 10.48 9.58 -9.18
N ALA A 40 10.31 10.45 -10.17
CA ALA A 40 10.55 11.88 -10.00
C ALA A 40 9.59 12.51 -8.98
N GLU A 41 8.32 12.11 -9.00
CA GLU A 41 7.31 12.55 -8.05
C GLU A 41 7.61 12.05 -6.63
N LEU A 42 7.95 10.77 -6.48
CA LEU A 42 8.31 10.17 -5.19
C LEU A 42 9.56 10.81 -4.57
N ARG A 43 10.53 11.26 -5.38
CA ARG A 43 11.68 12.04 -4.88
C ARG A 43 11.28 13.41 -4.36
N ARG A 44 10.30 14.07 -4.98
CA ARG A 44 9.76 15.38 -4.53
C ARG A 44 8.89 15.24 -3.29
N ARG A 45 8.16 14.13 -3.19
CA ARG A 45 7.25 13.80 -2.08
C ARG A 45 7.57 12.42 -1.54
N PRO A 46 8.65 12.28 -0.75
CA PRO A 46 9.01 11.00 -0.17
C PRO A 46 7.88 10.46 0.70
N PRO A 47 7.51 9.19 0.56
CA PRO A 47 6.51 8.57 1.41
C PRO A 47 7.05 8.40 2.85
N PRO A 48 6.16 8.41 3.86
CA PRO A 48 6.55 8.54 5.26
C PRO A 48 7.14 7.28 5.91
N ALA A 49 7.06 6.12 5.25
CA ALA A 49 7.45 4.84 5.84
C ALA A 49 8.03 3.86 4.81
N ARG A 50 8.51 2.72 5.31
CA ARG A 50 8.96 1.57 4.49
C ARG A 50 7.84 1.13 3.56
N ILE A 51 8.12 1.13 2.26
CA ILE A 51 7.15 0.79 1.21
C ILE A 51 7.35 -0.65 0.78
N VAL A 52 6.33 -1.48 0.96
CA VAL A 52 6.27 -2.82 0.36
C VAL A 52 5.60 -2.75 -1.02
N TYR A 53 4.50 -2.00 -1.11
CA TYR A 53 3.70 -1.81 -2.32
C TYR A 53 3.36 -0.35 -2.55
N PHE A 54 3.32 0.04 -3.82
CA PHE A 54 2.68 1.26 -4.28
C PHE A 54 1.26 0.94 -4.73
N TYR A 55 0.27 1.66 -4.21
CA TYR A 55 -1.11 1.55 -4.66
C TYR A 55 -1.31 2.39 -5.92
N VAL A 56 -1.79 1.77 -6.99
CA VAL A 56 -2.04 2.43 -8.28
C VAL A 56 -3.47 2.95 -8.29
N VAL A 57 -3.67 4.24 -8.54
CA VAL A 57 -4.99 4.90 -8.55
C VAL A 57 -5.21 5.68 -9.85
N ASP A 58 -6.48 5.97 -10.14
CA ASP A 58 -6.92 6.93 -11.17
C ASP A 58 -7.24 8.32 -10.58
N ASP A 59 -7.72 9.22 -11.44
CA ASP A 59 -8.11 10.59 -11.09
C ASP A 59 -9.25 10.64 -10.06
N GLU A 60 -10.09 9.61 -9.98
CA GLU A 60 -11.16 9.51 -8.97
C GLU A 60 -10.72 8.76 -7.70
N MET A 61 -9.42 8.54 -7.52
CA MET A 61 -8.83 7.84 -6.36
C MET A 61 -9.29 6.38 -6.23
N ARG A 62 -9.70 5.74 -7.32
CA ARG A 62 -10.08 4.32 -7.32
C ARG A 62 -8.86 3.44 -7.47
N LEU A 63 -8.77 2.40 -6.65
CA LEU A 63 -7.67 1.44 -6.69
C LEU A 63 -7.74 0.61 -7.99
N LYS A 64 -6.68 0.70 -8.80
CA LYS A 64 -6.53 -0.04 -10.06
C LYS A 64 -5.62 -1.27 -9.93
N GLY A 65 -4.69 -1.24 -8.99
CA GLY A 65 -3.73 -2.32 -8.79
C GLY A 65 -2.65 -1.96 -7.78
N VAL A 66 -1.62 -2.79 -7.69
CA VAL A 66 -0.43 -2.53 -6.87
C VAL A 66 0.84 -2.79 -7.64
N ILE A 67 1.92 -2.08 -7.29
CA ILE A 67 3.26 -2.35 -7.80
C ILE A 67 4.17 -2.68 -6.62
N PRO A 68 4.79 -3.87 -6.59
CA PRO A 68 5.86 -4.17 -5.64
C PRO A 68 7.04 -3.21 -5.85
N THR A 69 7.64 -2.72 -4.77
CA THR A 69 8.75 -1.73 -4.85
C THR A 69 9.86 -2.17 -5.80
N ARG A 70 10.23 -3.46 -5.80
CA ARG A 70 11.26 -4.01 -6.70
C ARG A 70 10.89 -3.87 -8.19
N ALA A 71 9.63 -4.08 -8.56
CA ALA A 71 9.19 -3.95 -9.94
C ALA A 71 9.34 -2.51 -10.42
N LEU A 72 8.85 -1.53 -9.64
CA LEU A 72 9.00 -0.11 -9.97
C LEU A 72 10.46 0.32 -10.16
N LEU A 73 11.36 -0.16 -9.30
CA LEU A 73 12.78 0.22 -9.32
C LEU A 73 13.59 -0.40 -10.46
N LEU A 74 13.17 -1.56 -10.97
CA LEU A 74 13.88 -2.31 -12.01
C LEU A 74 13.30 -2.11 -13.42
N SER A 75 12.14 -1.46 -13.53
CA SER A 75 11.52 -1.16 -14.82
C SER A 75 12.17 0.06 -15.50
N PRO A 76 12.21 0.09 -16.85
CA PRO A 76 12.65 1.26 -17.61
C PRO A 76 11.81 2.51 -17.29
N PRO A 77 12.41 3.73 -17.24
CA PRO A 77 11.69 4.97 -16.93
C PRO A 77 10.50 5.30 -17.84
N GLU A 78 10.49 4.78 -19.06
CA GLU A 78 9.52 5.05 -20.12
C GLU A 78 8.32 4.11 -20.04
N THR A 79 8.44 2.98 -19.31
CA THR A 79 7.38 2.01 -19.12
C THR A 79 6.21 2.63 -18.36
N LYS A 80 4.97 2.34 -18.78
CA LYS A 80 3.77 2.81 -18.10
C LYS A 80 3.52 2.04 -16.81
N ILE A 81 3.00 2.73 -15.80
CA ILE A 81 2.59 2.13 -14.53
C ILE A 81 1.53 1.04 -14.77
N ALA A 82 0.58 1.30 -15.68
CA ALA A 82 -0.43 0.33 -16.09
C ALA A 82 0.14 -1.00 -16.63
N ASP A 83 1.34 -0.99 -17.23
CA ASP A 83 1.95 -2.19 -17.84
C ASP A 83 2.66 -3.08 -16.82
N ILE A 84 3.05 -2.53 -15.67
CA ILE A 84 3.83 -3.23 -14.63
C ILE A 84 3.07 -3.43 -13.33
N MET A 85 1.84 -2.90 -13.24
CA MET A 85 0.98 -3.13 -12.09
C MET A 85 0.45 -4.56 -12.09
N LEU A 86 0.22 -5.07 -10.88
CA LEU A 86 -0.58 -6.27 -10.67
C LEU A 86 -2.05 -5.81 -10.59
N PRO A 87 -2.88 -6.08 -11.62
CA PRO A 87 -4.31 -5.82 -11.55
C PRO A 87 -5.00 -6.85 -10.64
N HIS A 88 -6.26 -6.61 -10.27
CA HIS A 88 -7.07 -7.51 -9.44
C HIS A 88 -6.54 -7.72 -8.01
N VAL A 89 -6.59 -6.64 -7.23
CA VAL A 89 -6.28 -6.69 -5.81
C VAL A 89 -7.45 -7.25 -5.00
N ILE A 90 -7.13 -8.06 -3.99
CA ILE A 90 -8.08 -8.41 -2.95
C ILE A 90 -8.20 -7.20 -2.03
N ALA A 91 -9.42 -6.69 -1.86
CA ALA A 91 -9.72 -5.56 -1.00
C ALA A 91 -10.65 -6.01 0.13
N VAL A 92 -10.36 -5.53 1.33
CA VAL A 92 -11.21 -5.75 2.51
C VAL A 92 -12.16 -4.55 2.66
N PRO A 93 -13.48 -4.77 2.81
CA PRO A 93 -14.42 -3.69 3.11
C PRO A 93 -14.01 -2.91 4.37
N ALA A 94 -14.22 -1.59 4.39
CA ALA A 94 -13.75 -0.76 5.49
C ALA A 94 -14.45 -1.05 6.83
N ASP A 95 -15.67 -1.56 6.78
CA ASP A 95 -16.52 -1.96 7.89
C ASP A 95 -16.36 -3.43 8.29
N ALA A 96 -15.61 -4.23 7.52
CA ALA A 96 -15.29 -5.60 7.89
C ALA A 96 -14.53 -5.62 9.22
N THR A 97 -14.75 -6.66 10.01
CA THR A 97 -14.07 -6.88 11.28
C THR A 97 -12.64 -7.35 11.07
N VAL A 98 -11.79 -7.17 12.07
CA VAL A 98 -10.42 -7.72 12.07
C VAL A 98 -10.44 -9.25 11.89
N LEU A 99 -11.42 -9.95 12.46
CA LEU A 99 -11.60 -11.39 12.28
C LEU A 99 -11.81 -11.74 10.81
N GLU A 100 -12.79 -11.10 10.16
CA GLU A 100 -13.10 -11.33 8.74
C GLU A 100 -11.87 -11.10 7.88
N ALA A 101 -11.11 -10.03 8.16
CA ALA A 101 -9.87 -9.71 7.45
C ALA A 101 -8.77 -10.78 7.60
N CYS A 102 -8.73 -11.51 8.71
CA CYS A 102 -7.79 -12.61 8.94
C CYS A 102 -8.16 -13.90 8.21
N GLU A 103 -9.39 -14.02 7.71
CA GLU A 103 -9.90 -15.20 7.00
C GLU A 103 -9.81 -15.07 5.46
N PHE A 104 -9.39 -13.90 4.95
CA PHE A 104 -9.17 -13.63 3.52
C PHE A 104 -7.88 -14.25 2.95
#